data_AF-A0A133UAV1-F1
#
_entry.id   AF-A0A133UAV1-F1
#
_cell.length_a   1.000
_cell.length_b   1.000
_cell.length_c   1.000
_cell.angle_alpha   90.00
_cell.angle_beta   90.00
_cell.angle_gamma   90.00
#
_symmetry.space_group_name_H-M   'P 1'
#
loop_
_entity.id
_entity.type
_entity.pdbx_description
1 polymer ?
#
loop_
_entity_poly.entity_id
_entity_poly.type
_entity_poly.pdbx_seq_one_letter_code
_entity_poly.pdbx_strand_id
1 'polypeptide(L)'
;MPLALSFLLLWEISYRIGLGLWMTLLSLLRSSWLKKAVKEREGYVPYESLDYLEDMDLRNMTMAFPISLLIPVTLSDVVLLSILLGIVIFIVALTAVSIFRLRQIPLYPNKIKELLKTGKFAYFGTSDKDGQTHVTPLIFVFDGRSAYIVTSKISNKS
;
A
#
# COMPACT_ATOMS: atom_id res chain seq x y z
N MET A 1 34.20 -29.66 9.10
CA MET A 1 32.76 -29.57 9.45
C MET A 1 32.34 -28.29 10.16
N PRO A 2 33.05 -27.73 11.17
CA PRO A 2 32.56 -26.54 11.88
C PRO A 2 32.52 -25.26 11.01
N LEU A 3 33.47 -25.10 10.09
CA LEU A 3 33.58 -23.94 9.20
C LEU A 3 32.38 -23.78 8.23
N ALA A 4 31.84 -24.88 7.71
CA ALA A 4 30.70 -24.85 6.80
C ALA A 4 29.41 -24.42 7.52
N LEU A 5 29.22 -24.87 8.77
CA LEU A 5 28.08 -24.48 9.60
C LEU A 5 28.14 -23.01 10.00
N SER A 6 29.33 -22.51 10.39
CA SER A 6 29.54 -21.09 10.68
C SER A 6 29.24 -20.21 9.47
N PHE A 7 29.67 -20.63 8.28
CA PHE A 7 29.38 -19.92 7.03
C PHE A 7 27.88 -19.90 6.71
N LEU A 8 27.20 -21.04 6.88
CA LEU A 8 25.76 -21.15 6.62
C LEU A 8 24.93 -20.28 7.58
N LEU A 9 25.31 -20.22 8.86
CA LEU A 9 24.71 -19.32 9.85
C LEU A 9 24.94 -17.84 9.50
N LEU A 10 26.16 -17.46 9.14
CA LEU A 10 26.48 -16.10 8.70
C LEU A 10 25.64 -15.71 7.48
N TRP A 11 25.57 -16.59 6.49
CA TRP A 11 24.75 -16.40 5.30
C TRP A 11 23.27 -16.20 5.66
N GLU A 12 22.71 -17.05 6.52
CA GLU A 12 21.31 -16.98 6.93
C GLU A 12 21.01 -15.67 7.67
N ILE A 13 21.88 -15.26 8.59
CA ILE A 13 21.75 -14.01 9.34
C ILE A 13 21.81 -12.81 8.41
N SER A 14 22.83 -12.75 7.54
CA SER A 14 23.00 -11.67 6.58
C SER A 14 21.82 -11.57 5.62
N TYR A 15 21.30 -12.71 5.15
CA TYR A 15 20.15 -12.77 4.26
C TYR A 15 18.87 -12.27 4.93
N ARG A 16 18.57 -12.73 6.15
CA ARG A 16 17.36 -12.33 6.90
C ARG A 16 17.37 -10.84 7.24
N ILE A 17 18.52 -10.32 7.72
CA ILE A 17 18.67 -8.90 8.04
C ILE A 17 18.60 -8.05 6.76
N GLY A 18 19.33 -8.44 5.71
CA GLY A 18 19.37 -7.72 4.44
C GLY A 18 18.00 -7.62 3.79
N LEU A 19 17.25 -8.73 3.71
CA LEU A 19 15.89 -8.72 3.18
C LEU A 19 14.93 -7.89 4.02
N GLY A 20 14.98 -8.00 5.36
CA GLY A 20 14.11 -7.22 6.24
C GLY A 20 14.30 -5.71 6.04
N LEU A 21 15.56 -5.26 5.98
CA LEU A 21 15.90 -3.86 5.69
C LEU A 21 15.47 -3.43 4.30
N TRP A 22 15.70 -4.27 3.28
CA TRP A 22 15.30 -3.96 1.91
C TRP A 22 13.79 -3.80 1.77
N MET A 23 13.01 -4.75 2.31
CA MET A 23 11.56 -4.73 2.25
C MET A 23 10.96 -3.54 2.99
N THR A 24 11.50 -3.19 4.17
CA THR A 24 11.04 -2.02 4.93
C THR A 24 11.33 -0.71 4.21
N LEU A 25 12.52 -0.59 3.60
CA LEU A 25 12.89 0.59 2.84
C LEU A 25 12.00 0.77 1.60
N LEU A 26 11.74 -0.31 0.86
CA LEU A 26 10.80 -0.31 -0.26
C LEU A 26 9.38 0.04 0.16
N SER A 27 8.91 -0.50 1.29
CA SER A 27 7.58 -0.17 1.84
C SER A 27 7.44 1.32 2.12
N LEU A 28 8.44 1.93 2.78
CA LEU A 28 8.44 3.35 3.08
C LEU A 28 8.52 4.23 1.83
N LEU A 29 9.36 3.88 0.87
CA LEU A 29 9.47 4.60 -0.41
C LEU A 29 8.14 4.53 -1.16
N ARG A 30 7.54 3.34 -1.23
CA ARG A 30 6.24 3.12 -1.87
C ARG A 30 5.15 3.95 -1.22
N SER A 31 4.99 3.91 0.10
CA SER A 31 3.94 4.66 0.80
C SER A 31 4.13 6.18 0.63
N SER A 32 5.38 6.65 0.58
CA SER A 32 5.70 8.06 0.31
C SER A 32 5.31 8.49 -1.12
N TRP A 33 5.66 7.66 -2.11
CA TRP A 33 5.33 7.92 -3.51
C TRP A 33 3.82 7.89 -3.74
N LEU A 34 3.12 6.92 -3.15
CA LEU A 34 1.66 6.83 -3.21
C LEU A 34 1.03 8.10 -2.65
N LYS A 35 1.44 8.51 -1.44
CA LYS A 35 0.92 9.73 -0.81
C LYS A 35 1.13 10.98 -1.68
N LYS A 36 2.31 11.11 -2.33
CA LYS A 36 2.59 12.22 -3.25
C LYS A 36 1.68 12.17 -4.49
N ALA A 37 1.57 11.02 -5.14
CA ALA A 37 0.76 10.84 -6.33
C ALA A 37 -0.74 11.12 -6.07
N VAL A 38 -1.23 10.79 -4.87
CA VAL A 38 -2.61 11.07 -4.47
C VAL A 38 -2.84 12.55 -4.23
N LYS A 39 -1.89 13.22 -3.56
CA LYS A 39 -1.96 14.66 -3.33
C LYS A 39 -1.98 15.44 -4.64
N GLU A 40 -1.23 15.00 -5.65
CA GLU A 40 -1.20 15.62 -6.99
C GLU A 40 -2.50 15.41 -7.79
N ARG A 41 -3.28 14.38 -7.48
CA ARG A 41 -4.54 14.06 -8.20
C ARG A 41 -5.80 14.63 -7.56
N GLU A 42 -5.68 15.30 -6.40
CA GLU A 42 -6.81 15.89 -5.64
C GLU A 42 -8.07 15.02 -5.61
N GLY A 43 -7.92 13.74 -5.26
CA GLY A 43 -9.04 12.81 -5.34
C GLY A 43 -8.91 11.60 -4.42
N TYR A 44 -10.02 10.89 -4.27
CA TYR A 44 -10.07 9.61 -3.58
C TYR A 44 -9.33 8.56 -4.38
N VAL A 45 -8.71 7.62 -3.67
CA VAL A 45 -8.02 6.49 -4.27
C VAL A 45 -8.94 5.28 -4.22
N PRO A 46 -9.45 4.82 -5.37
CA PRO A 46 -10.24 3.62 -5.49
C PRO A 46 -9.28 2.45 -5.65
N TYR A 47 -8.55 2.14 -4.58
CA TYR A 47 -7.69 0.96 -4.57
C TYR A 47 -8.18 0.05 -3.43
N GLU A 48 -8.87 -1.05 -3.77
CA GLU A 48 -8.97 -2.22 -2.88
C GLU A 48 -7.56 -2.72 -2.48
N SER A 49 -6.54 -2.43 -3.29
CA SER A 49 -5.18 -2.85 -2.97
C SER A 49 -4.51 -2.03 -1.85
N LEU A 50 -5.10 -0.94 -1.35
CA LEU A 50 -4.47 -0.18 -0.26
C LEU A 50 -4.50 -0.98 1.04
N ASP A 51 -5.63 -1.65 1.29
CA ASP A 51 -5.77 -2.63 2.38
C ASP A 51 -4.79 -3.80 2.18
N TYR A 52 -4.64 -4.30 0.94
CA TYR A 52 -3.65 -5.33 0.62
C TYR A 52 -2.20 -4.88 0.86
N LEU A 53 -1.87 -3.62 0.55
CA LEU A 53 -0.54 -3.05 0.79
C LEU A 53 -0.27 -2.88 2.28
N GLU A 54 -1.29 -2.50 3.06
CA GLU A 54 -1.22 -2.45 4.52
C GLU A 54 -1.03 -3.86 5.11
N ASP A 55 -1.80 -4.85 4.67
CA ASP A 55 -1.64 -6.25 5.07
C ASP A 55 -0.25 -6.78 4.75
N MET A 56 0.29 -6.42 3.58
CA MET A 56 1.64 -6.79 3.20
C MET A 56 2.69 -6.14 4.11
N ASP A 57 2.50 -4.88 4.50
CA ASP A 57 3.38 -4.18 5.44
C ASP A 57 3.27 -4.77 6.85
N LEU A 58 2.07 -5.14 7.31
CA LEU A 58 1.85 -5.86 8.57
C LEU A 58 2.60 -7.19 8.58
N ARG A 59 2.52 -7.97 7.50
CA ARG A 59 3.32 -9.20 7.35
C ARG A 59 4.81 -8.91 7.33
N ASN A 60 5.25 -7.81 6.73
CA ASN A 60 6.65 -7.42 6.78
C ASN A 60 7.10 -7.09 8.21
N MET A 61 6.22 -6.55 9.05
CA MET A 61 6.49 -6.36 10.48
C MET A 61 6.71 -7.70 11.20
N THR A 62 5.99 -8.76 10.79
CA THR A 62 6.22 -10.12 11.34
C THR A 62 7.58 -10.71 10.96
N MET A 63 8.25 -10.21 9.91
CA MET A 63 9.63 -10.61 9.57
C MET A 63 10.66 -10.15 10.61
N ALA A 64 10.30 -9.25 11.53
CA ALA A 64 11.14 -8.94 12.69
C ALA A 64 11.24 -10.12 13.67
N PHE A 65 10.25 -11.03 13.71
CA PHE A 65 10.25 -12.18 14.61
C PHE A 65 11.39 -13.16 14.32
N PRO A 66 11.62 -13.63 13.08
CA PRO A 66 12.78 -14.45 12.77
C PRO A 66 14.12 -13.80 13.12
N ILE A 67 14.24 -12.48 13.00
CA ILE A 67 15.47 -11.74 13.38
C ILE A 67 15.64 -11.74 14.90
N SER A 68 14.54 -11.63 15.66
CA SER A 68 14.57 -11.70 17.12
C SER A 68 14.99 -13.06 17.68
N LEU A 69 14.85 -14.15 16.91
CA LEU A 69 15.36 -15.47 17.30
C LEU A 69 16.89 -15.53 17.38
N LEU A 70 17.60 -14.51 16.87
CA LEU A 70 19.05 -14.37 17.03
C LEU A 70 19.47 -13.82 18.40
N ILE A 71 18.53 -13.28 19.19
CA ILE A 71 18.83 -12.69 20.51
C ILE A 71 19.58 -13.66 21.43
N PRO A 72 19.17 -14.94 21.60
CA PRO A 72 19.89 -15.87 22.47
C PRO A 72 21.34 -16.11 22.03
N VAL A 73 21.61 -16.06 20.72
CA VAL A 73 22.94 -16.26 20.15
C VAL A 73 23.85 -15.06 20.42
N THR A 74 23.28 -13.86 20.53
CA THR A 74 24.03 -12.62 20.75
C THR A 74 24.15 -12.21 22.22
N LEU A 75 23.58 -12.96 23.16
CA LEU A 75 23.64 -12.64 24.60
C LEU A 75 25.06 -12.51 25.15
N SER A 76 26.02 -13.21 24.56
CA SER A 76 27.43 -13.20 24.98
C SER A 76 28.16 -11.90 24.65
N ASP A 77 27.65 -11.10 23.70
CA ASP A 77 28.26 -9.85 23.24
C ASP A 77 27.24 -8.70 23.27
N VAL A 78 27.43 -7.79 24.23
CA VAL A 78 26.55 -6.64 24.46
C VAL A 78 26.49 -5.71 23.25
N VAL A 79 27.59 -5.56 22.50
CA VAL A 79 27.64 -4.71 21.31
C VAL A 79 26.78 -5.33 20.21
N LEU A 80 26.95 -6.64 19.98
CA LEU A 80 26.20 -7.38 18.97
C LEU A 80 24.70 -7.42 19.29
N LEU A 81 24.35 -7.63 20.56
CA LEU A 81 22.98 -7.58 21.06
C LEU A 81 22.35 -6.21 20.83
N SER A 82 23.07 -5.12 21.13
CA SER A 82 22.59 -3.75 20.94
C SER A 82 22.33 -3.43 19.48
N ILE A 83 23.23 -3.86 18.58
CA ILE A 83 23.05 -3.70 17.12
C ILE A 83 21.81 -4.46 16.65
N LEU A 84 21.64 -5.72 17.07
CA LEU A 84 20.50 -6.54 16.69
C LEU A 84 19.17 -5.91 17.14
N LEU A 85 19.09 -5.47 18.40
CA LEU A 85 17.91 -4.79 18.93
C LEU A 85 17.62 -3.49 18.17
N GLY A 86 18.67 -2.72 17.87
CA GLY A 86 18.55 -1.52 17.05
C GLY A 86 17.94 -1.80 15.67
N ILE A 87 18.39 -2.85 14.99
CA ILE A 87 17.86 -3.27 13.69
C ILE A 87 16.38 -3.68 13.80
N VAL A 88 16.03 -4.49 14.81
CA VAL A 88 14.65 -4.94 15.02
C VAL A 88 13.72 -3.75 15.27
N ILE A 89 14.10 -2.85 16.18
CA ILE A 89 13.32 -1.64 16.48
C ILE A 89 13.19 -0.76 15.23
N PHE A 90 14.28 -0.60 14.46
CA PHE A 90 14.29 0.19 13.24
C PHE A 90 13.32 -0.37 12.18
N ILE A 91 13.36 -1.68 11.92
CA ILE A 91 12.45 -2.36 10.98
C ILE A 91 10.99 -2.16 11.40
N VAL A 92 10.67 -2.37 12.68
CA VAL A 92 9.31 -2.22 13.21
C VAL A 92 8.86 -0.76 13.09
N ALA A 93 9.69 0.20 13.48
CA ALA A 93 9.38 1.63 13.44
C ALA A 93 9.15 2.11 11.99
N LEU A 94 10.02 1.76 11.04
CA LEU A 94 9.85 2.15 9.65
C LEU A 94 8.58 1.56 9.03
N THR A 95 8.28 0.30 9.35
CA THR A 95 7.06 -0.36 8.88
C THR A 95 5.81 0.31 9.44
N ALA A 96 5.81 0.64 10.74
CA ALA A 96 4.73 1.38 11.37
C ALA A 96 4.52 2.76 10.74
N VAL A 97 5.60 3.49 10.43
CA VAL A 97 5.54 4.77 9.72
C VAL A 97 4.95 4.59 8.31
N SER A 98 5.31 3.52 7.60
CA SER A 98 4.75 3.22 6.28
C SER A 98 3.24 2.98 6.34
N ILE A 99 2.78 2.14 7.29
CA ILE A 99 1.35 1.87 7.51
C ILE A 99 0.61 3.16 7.87
N PHE A 100 1.17 3.96 8.78
CA PHE A 100 0.58 5.24 9.16
C PHE A 100 0.41 6.18 7.94
N ARG A 101 1.39 6.22 7.04
CA ARG A 101 1.29 7.01 5.80
C ARG A 101 0.22 6.47 4.85
N LEU A 102 0.05 5.14 4.75
CA LEU A 102 -0.99 4.53 3.94
C LEU A 102 -2.40 4.87 4.47
N ARG A 103 -2.61 4.81 5.79
CA ARG A 103 -3.90 5.13 6.42
C ARG A 103 -4.33 6.60 6.26
N GLN A 104 -3.40 7.50 5.99
CA GLN A 104 -3.72 8.90 5.68
C GLN A 104 -4.25 9.11 4.26
N ILE A 105 -4.23 8.07 3.41
CA ILE A 105 -4.68 8.18 2.03
C ILE A 105 -6.21 8.04 1.98
N PRO A 106 -6.93 9.04 1.45
CA PRO A 106 -8.39 9.02 1.43
C PRO A 106 -8.90 7.92 0.48
N LEU A 107 -9.61 6.96 1.05
CA LEU A 107 -10.29 5.87 0.34
C LEU A 107 -11.76 6.22 0.12
N TYR A 108 -12.34 5.72 -0.98
CA TYR A 108 -13.79 5.74 -1.13
C TYR A 108 -14.45 4.90 -0.03
N PRO A 109 -15.52 5.40 0.63
CA PRO A 109 -16.33 4.61 1.54
C PRO A 109 -16.77 3.29 0.89
N ASN A 110 -16.74 2.19 1.65
CA ASN A 110 -17.10 0.87 1.14
C ASN A 110 -18.50 0.85 0.49
N LYS A 111 -19.46 1.58 1.05
CA LYS A 111 -20.80 1.74 0.46
C LYS A 111 -20.77 2.37 -0.94
N ILE A 112 -19.90 3.35 -1.18
CA ILE A 112 -19.78 3.99 -2.51
C ILE A 112 -19.12 3.02 -3.50
N LYS A 113 -18.07 2.31 -3.07
CA LYS A 113 -17.44 1.28 -3.93
C LYS A 113 -18.42 0.18 -4.30
N GLU A 114 -19.20 -0.31 -3.33
CA GLU A 114 -20.21 -1.35 -3.56
C GLU A 114 -21.29 -0.85 -4.52
N LEU A 115 -21.75 0.39 -4.35
CA LEU A 115 -22.75 1.00 -5.21
C LEU A 115 -22.22 1.23 -6.64
N LEU A 116 -20.94 1.56 -6.80
CA LEU A 116 -20.30 1.63 -8.13
C LEU A 116 -20.06 0.24 -8.75
N LYS A 117 -19.84 -0.79 -7.93
CA LYS A 117 -19.59 -2.17 -8.39
C LYS A 117 -20.89 -2.91 -8.76
N THR A 118 -21.98 -2.64 -8.03
CA THR A 118 -23.32 -3.20 -8.29
C THR A 118 -24.17 -2.35 -9.23
N GLY A 119 -23.98 -1.02 -9.18
CA GLY A 119 -24.66 -0.09 -10.07
C GLY A 119 -24.20 -0.27 -11.51
N LYS A 120 -25.15 -0.53 -12.41
CA LYS A 120 -24.90 -0.67 -13.86
C LYS A 120 -25.35 0.55 -14.66
N PHE A 121 -25.99 1.51 -14.00
CA PHE A 121 -26.65 2.66 -14.61
C PHE A 121 -26.49 3.86 -13.69
N ALA A 122 -26.18 5.02 -14.28
CA ALA A 122 -26.13 6.29 -13.58
C ALA A 122 -26.82 7.37 -14.41
N TYR A 123 -27.43 8.35 -13.74
CA TYR A 123 -27.94 9.55 -14.40
C TYR A 123 -26.84 10.60 -14.39
N PHE A 124 -26.42 11.03 -15.58
CA PHE A 124 -25.40 12.05 -15.74
C PHE A 124 -26.05 13.36 -16.15
N GLY A 125 -25.94 14.36 -15.29
CA GLY A 125 -26.39 15.72 -15.55
C GLY A 125 -25.27 16.52 -16.22
N THR A 126 -25.52 17.07 -17.40
CA THR A 126 -24.65 18.06 -18.04
C THR A 126 -25.42 19.37 -18.21
N SER A 127 -24.68 20.46 -18.35
CA SER A 127 -25.26 21.77 -18.68
C SER A 127 -24.69 22.23 -20.00
N ASP A 128 -25.57 22.75 -20.85
CA ASP A 128 -25.17 23.44 -22.07
C ASP A 128 -24.59 24.84 -21.76
N LYS A 129 -23.97 25.48 -22.75
CA LYS A 129 -23.48 26.86 -22.70
C LYS A 129 -24.53 27.89 -22.31
N ASP A 130 -25.80 27.67 -22.66
CA ASP A 130 -26.96 28.49 -22.28
C ASP A 130 -27.50 28.14 -20.88
N GLY A 131 -26.87 27.19 -20.18
CA GLY A 131 -27.24 26.79 -18.83
C GLY A 131 -28.37 25.77 -18.76
N GLN A 132 -28.84 25.22 -19.90
CA GLN A 132 -29.88 24.20 -19.88
C GLN A 132 -29.32 22.88 -19.38
N THR A 133 -29.98 22.31 -18.36
CA THR A 133 -29.55 21.05 -17.75
C THR A 133 -30.15 19.86 -18.49
N HIS A 134 -29.29 18.95 -18.94
CA HIS A 134 -29.67 17.69 -19.57
C HIS A 134 -29.29 16.52 -18.67
N VAL A 135 -30.24 15.63 -18.40
CA VAL A 135 -29.98 14.41 -17.62
C VAL A 135 -30.07 13.22 -18.56
N THR A 136 -28.97 12.49 -18.72
CA THR A 136 -28.92 11.31 -19.58
C THR A 136 -28.66 10.05 -18.74
N PRO A 137 -29.49 9.00 -18.85
CA PRO A 137 -29.17 7.70 -18.27
C PRO A 137 -28.01 7.07 -19.07
N LEU A 138 -26.94 6.69 -18.38
CA LEU A 138 -25.75 6.10 -18.98
C LEU A 138 -25.37 4.81 -18.27
N ILE A 139 -24.94 3.84 -19.06
CA ILE A 139 -24.24 2.66 -18.55
C ILE A 139 -22.81 3.08 -18.29
N PHE A 140 -22.31 2.79 -17.10
CA PHE A 140 -20.92 2.98 -16.76
C PHE A 140 -20.29 1.64 -16.39
N VAL A 141 -18.99 1.53 -16.61
CA VAL A 141 -18.18 0.39 -16.19
C VAL A 141 -17.22 0.89 -15.13
N PHE A 142 -17.25 0.27 -13.95
CA PHE A 142 -16.30 0.56 -12.88
C PHE A 142 -15.26 -0.57 -12.82
N ASP A 143 -14.00 -0.24 -13.06
CA ASP A 143 -12.88 -1.20 -13.03
C ASP A 143 -12.25 -1.36 -11.64
N GLY A 144 -12.91 -0.82 -10.61
CA GLY A 144 -12.37 -0.72 -9.27
C GLY A 144 -11.54 0.55 -9.05
N ARG A 145 -11.18 1.30 -10.10
CA ARG A 145 -10.41 2.55 -10.05
C ARG A 145 -11.08 3.79 -10.67
N SER A 146 -11.85 3.63 -11.73
CA SER A 146 -12.47 4.73 -12.46
C SER A 146 -13.81 4.27 -13.00
N ALA A 147 -14.77 5.19 -13.05
CA ALA A 147 -16.01 4.96 -13.77
C ALA A 147 -15.82 5.43 -15.22
N TYR A 148 -15.90 4.49 -16.15
CA TYR A 148 -15.85 4.74 -17.57
C TYR A 148 -17.25 4.80 -18.12
N ILE A 149 -17.53 5.86 -18.86
CA ILE A 149 -18.82 6.06 -19.52
C ILE A 149 -18.58 5.91 -21.01
N VAL A 150 -19.25 4.95 -21.63
CA VAL A 150 -19.23 4.81 -23.09
C VAL A 150 -20.33 5.68 -23.67
N THR A 151 -19.96 6.58 -24.57
CA THR A 151 -20.91 7.48 -25.23
C THR A 151 -20.64 7.53 -26.73
N SER A 152 -21.70 7.57 -27.53
CA SER A 152 -21.58 7.82 -28.97
C SER A 152 -21.04 9.23 -29.21
N LYS A 153 -20.21 9.39 -30.24
CA LYS A 153 -19.66 10.69 -30.68
C LYS A 153 -20.74 11.63 -31.22
N ILE A 154 -21.91 11.09 -31.58
CA ILE A 154 -23.07 11.80 -32.14
C ILE A 154 -24.05 12.27 -31.03
N SER A 155 -23.86 11.79 -29.80
CA SER A 155 -24.72 12.13 -28.67
C SER A 155 -24.51 13.59 -28.26
N ASN A 156 -25.54 14.43 -28.38
CA ASN A 156 -25.51 15.82 -27.93
C ASN A 156 -25.58 15.86 -26.39
N LYS A 157 -24.45 16.14 -25.74
CA LYS A 157 -24.31 16.17 -24.27
C LYS A 157 -23.84 17.52 -23.73
N SER A 158 -23.63 18.48 -24.63
CA SER A 158 -23.01 19.79 -24.40
C SER A 158 -23.89 20.90 -24.92
#